data_AF-A0A9D6FIJ8-F1
#
_entry.id   AF-A0A9D6FIJ8-F1
#
_cell.length_a   1.000
_cell.length_b   1.000
_cell.length_c   1.000
_cell.angle_alpha   90.00
_cell.angle_beta   90.00
_cell.angle_gamma   90.00
#
_symmetry.space_group_name_H-M   'P 1'
#
loop_
_entity.id
_entity.type
_entity.pdbx_description
1 polymer ?
#
loop_
_entity_poly.entity_id
_entity_poly.type
_entity_poly.pdbx_seq_one_letter_code
_entity_poly.pdbx_strand_id
1 'polypeptide(L)'
;MSICDHSVVVAGGFRADGSFEPCPVIHRDTVEKVFQAKVFALLLEKGLIGPELVTKMKSWRHSGFNIYLGPAIQKIEDGVRVGLYIVRAPAASGRLTVGDGPTLKYLAKSFVGGQDQGRLFESPGEVYDVLEWIARLTSHIPDQGAQLIHYYAAYSNAHRGKRRRQAASEGSGTEGVAVALSPVEDESDWVRQRRRSWAALVQLVYEVNPLLCRCGGTMRMMAIISASEQPEVVDRILKCVGYRFEVLELPARPPPPPEPEPSESTSDCSFM
;
A
#
# COMPACT_ATOMS: atom_id res chain seq x y z
N MET A 1 -9.82 -15.09 -10.93
CA MET A 1 -8.95 -14.10 -10.26
C MET A 1 -9.57 -12.71 -10.45
N SER A 2 -9.78 -11.95 -9.38
CA SER A 2 -10.32 -10.58 -9.45
C SER A 2 -9.18 -9.62 -9.17
N ILE A 3 -8.95 -8.66 -10.07
CA ILE A 3 -7.99 -7.57 -9.85
C ILE A 3 -8.74 -6.48 -9.09
N CYS A 4 -8.20 -6.07 -7.94
CA CYS A 4 -8.76 -4.99 -7.15
C CYS A 4 -7.62 -4.07 -6.67
N ASP A 5 -7.91 -2.77 -6.65
CA ASP A 5 -7.06 -1.75 -6.06
C ASP A 5 -7.80 -1.15 -4.86
N HIS A 6 -7.04 -0.66 -3.88
CA HIS A 6 -7.59 0.02 -2.72
C HIS A 6 -6.91 1.36 -2.51
N SER A 7 -7.72 2.41 -2.49
CA SER A 7 -7.24 3.79 -2.35
C SER A 7 -7.89 4.47 -1.14
N VAL A 8 -7.08 5.13 -0.32
CA VAL A 8 -7.55 6.04 0.74
C VAL A 8 -7.45 7.46 0.21
N VAL A 9 -8.59 8.11 0.06
CA VAL A 9 -8.71 9.44 -0.53
C VAL A 9 -9.15 10.46 0.51
N VAL A 10 -8.71 11.71 0.35
CA VAL A 10 -9.31 12.82 1.08
C VAL A 10 -10.70 13.09 0.52
N ALA A 11 -11.70 13.26 1.38
CA ALA A 11 -13.06 13.63 0.99
C ALA A 11 -13.16 15.15 0.74
N GLY A 12 -12.34 15.68 -0.16
CA GLY A 12 -12.19 17.11 -0.40
C GLY A 12 -10.86 17.50 -1.03
N GLY A 13 -10.58 18.80 -1.07
CA GLY A 13 -9.37 19.38 -1.62
C GLY A 13 -8.75 20.42 -0.69
N PHE A 14 -7.49 20.77 -0.94
CA PHE A 14 -6.82 21.89 -0.27
C PHE A 14 -6.75 23.06 -1.23
N ARG A 15 -7.10 24.26 -0.75
CA ARG A 15 -6.92 25.51 -1.48
C ARG A 15 -5.47 25.97 -1.41
N ALA A 16 -5.13 26.97 -2.22
CA ALA A 16 -3.77 27.52 -2.28
C ALA A 16 -3.31 28.15 -0.95
N ASP A 17 -4.25 28.65 -0.14
CA ASP A 17 -4.02 29.18 1.21
C ASP A 17 -3.88 28.09 2.29
N GLY A 18 -3.97 26.80 1.90
CA GLY A 18 -3.87 25.66 2.80
C GLY A 18 -5.18 25.28 3.49
N SER A 19 -6.27 26.03 3.29
CA SER A 19 -7.59 25.66 3.83
C SER A 19 -8.14 24.40 3.16
N PHE A 20 -8.79 23.54 3.95
CA PHE A 20 -9.43 22.33 3.43
C PHE A 20 -10.89 22.61 3.05
N GLU A 21 -11.25 22.23 1.84
CA GLU A 21 -12.61 22.32 1.32
C GLU A 21 -13.19 20.90 1.19
N PRO A 22 -14.19 20.53 2.01
CA PRO A 22 -14.77 19.20 1.96
C PRO A 22 -15.58 19.00 0.67
N CYS A 23 -15.46 17.81 0.08
CA CYS A 23 -16.33 17.31 -0.98
C CYS A 23 -17.16 16.17 -0.40
N PRO A 24 -18.36 16.47 0.15
CA PRO A 24 -19.12 15.50 0.93
C PRO A 24 -19.75 14.39 0.07
N VAL A 25 -19.88 14.59 -1.24
CA VAL A 25 -20.55 13.66 -2.14
C VAL A 25 -19.61 13.23 -3.25
N ILE A 26 -19.26 11.94 -3.25
CA ILE A 26 -18.57 11.28 -4.36
C ILE A 26 -19.57 10.35 -5.03
N HIS A 27 -19.94 10.66 -6.26
CA HIS A 27 -20.87 9.84 -7.03
C HIS A 27 -20.18 8.57 -7.54
N ARG A 28 -20.45 7.45 -6.86
CA ARG A 28 -19.93 6.11 -7.20
C ARG A 28 -19.99 5.81 -8.71
N ASP A 29 -21.16 6.01 -9.31
CA ASP A 29 -21.40 5.65 -10.72
C ASP A 29 -20.55 6.50 -11.68
N THR A 30 -20.29 7.77 -11.32
CA THR A 30 -19.42 8.65 -12.09
C THR A 30 -17.97 8.17 -12.00
N VAL A 31 -17.49 7.86 -10.78
CA VAL A 31 -16.12 7.35 -10.59
C VAL A 31 -15.95 6.02 -11.33
N GLU A 32 -16.94 5.13 -11.28
CA GLU A 32 -16.90 3.82 -11.96
C GLU A 32 -16.79 3.98 -13.48
N LYS A 33 -17.59 4.88 -14.08
CA LYS A 33 -17.51 5.18 -15.52
C LYS A 33 -16.18 5.79 -15.92
N VAL A 34 -15.64 6.72 -15.12
CA VAL A 34 -14.32 7.33 -15.36
C VAL A 34 -13.22 6.28 -15.26
N PHE A 35 -13.25 5.44 -14.24
CA PHE A 35 -12.30 4.36 -14.05
C PHE A 35 -12.34 3.37 -15.22
N GLN A 36 -13.54 2.91 -15.59
CA GLN A 36 -13.75 2.04 -16.76
C GLN A 36 -13.17 2.66 -18.03
N ALA A 37 -13.47 3.93 -18.30
CA ALA A 37 -12.97 4.62 -19.49
C ALA A 37 -11.45 4.73 -19.50
N LYS A 38 -10.83 5.05 -18.37
CA LYS A 38 -9.37 5.16 -18.24
C LYS A 38 -8.67 3.81 -18.38
N VAL A 39 -9.22 2.74 -17.82
CA VAL A 39 -8.68 1.38 -17.98
C VAL A 39 -8.76 0.94 -19.43
N PHE A 40 -9.89 1.16 -20.10
CA PHE A 40 -9.99 0.83 -21.54
C PHE A 40 -9.02 1.63 -22.40
N ALA A 41 -8.87 2.94 -22.14
CA ALA A 41 -7.92 3.78 -22.86
C ALA A 41 -6.49 3.25 -22.69
N LEU A 42 -6.08 2.92 -21.46
CA LEU A 42 -4.76 2.36 -21.17
C LEU A 42 -4.53 1.03 -21.91
N LEU A 43 -5.49 0.11 -21.87
CA LEU A 43 -5.35 -1.21 -22.51
C LEU A 43 -5.30 -1.11 -24.04
N LEU A 44 -6.04 -0.16 -24.64
CA LEU A 44 -5.98 0.13 -26.07
C LEU A 44 -4.63 0.74 -26.45
N GLU A 45 -4.14 1.72 -25.69
CA GLU A 45 -2.83 2.36 -25.91
C GLU A 45 -1.69 1.34 -25.85
N LYS A 46 -1.77 0.36 -24.94
CA LYS A 46 -0.80 -0.73 -24.82
C LYS A 46 -1.00 -1.86 -25.83
N GLY A 47 -2.01 -1.78 -26.71
CA GLY A 47 -2.30 -2.82 -27.70
C GLY A 47 -2.75 -4.16 -27.11
N LEU A 48 -3.18 -4.18 -25.85
CA LEU A 48 -3.60 -5.41 -25.15
C LEU A 48 -5.02 -5.84 -25.53
N ILE A 49 -5.84 -4.90 -25.99
CA ILE A 49 -7.21 -5.15 -26.48
C ILE A 49 -7.49 -4.30 -27.73
N GLY A 50 -8.46 -4.73 -28.55
CA GLY A 50 -8.96 -3.96 -29.70
C GLY A 50 -10.25 -3.17 -29.38
N PRO A 51 -10.58 -2.15 -30.20
CA PRO A 51 -11.78 -1.32 -30.01
C PRO A 51 -13.10 -2.12 -30.11
N GLU A 52 -13.11 -3.18 -30.91
CA GLU A 52 -14.26 -4.10 -31.01
C GLU A 52 -14.55 -4.80 -29.69
N LEU A 53 -13.49 -5.26 -28.99
CA LEU A 53 -13.63 -5.91 -27.69
C LEU A 53 -14.14 -4.92 -26.63
N VAL A 54 -13.68 -3.68 -26.64
CA VAL A 54 -14.20 -2.63 -25.74
C VAL A 54 -15.70 -2.40 -25.96
N THR A 55 -16.13 -2.32 -27.21
CA THR A 55 -17.55 -2.15 -27.56
C THR A 55 -18.38 -3.33 -27.06
N LYS A 56 -17.87 -4.55 -27.25
CA LYS A 56 -18.50 -5.76 -26.74
C LYS A 56 -18.55 -5.81 -25.22
N MET A 57 -17.50 -5.41 -24.50
CA MET A 57 -17.50 -5.38 -23.03
C MET A 57 -18.47 -4.34 -22.46
N LYS A 58 -18.63 -3.21 -23.15
CA LYS A 58 -19.61 -2.17 -22.76
C LYS A 58 -21.06 -2.62 -22.92
N SER A 59 -21.34 -3.58 -23.81
CA SER A 59 -22.70 -4.12 -23.99
C SER A 59 -23.07 -5.22 -22.99
N TRP A 60 -22.12 -5.72 -22.20
CA TRP A 60 -22.39 -6.72 -21.18
C TRP A 60 -23.27 -6.13 -20.07
N ARG A 61 -24.21 -6.94 -19.59
CA ARG A 61 -25.07 -6.60 -18.44
C ARG A 61 -24.24 -6.18 -17.21
N HIS A 62 -23.09 -6.80 -17.03
CA HIS A 62 -22.08 -6.42 -16.05
C HIS A 62 -20.76 -6.24 -16.77
N SER A 63 -20.27 -5.00 -16.83
CA SER A 63 -19.05 -4.64 -17.57
C SER A 63 -17.76 -5.20 -16.96
N GLY A 64 -17.85 -5.81 -15.77
CA GLY A 64 -16.73 -6.29 -14.97
C GLY A 64 -16.09 -5.22 -14.08
N PHE A 65 -16.53 -3.96 -14.18
CA PHE A 65 -16.07 -2.86 -13.33
C PHE A 65 -17.01 -2.69 -12.14
N ASN A 66 -16.43 -2.43 -10.97
CA ASN A 66 -17.16 -2.12 -9.76
C ASN A 66 -16.30 -1.20 -8.89
N ILE A 67 -16.87 -0.10 -8.40
CA ILE A 67 -16.25 0.71 -7.36
C ILE A 67 -17.00 0.56 -6.06
N TYR A 68 -16.28 0.31 -4.97
CA TYR A 68 -16.82 0.42 -3.61
C TYR A 68 -16.34 1.73 -2.98
N LEU A 69 -17.29 2.55 -2.52
CA LEU A 69 -17.02 3.74 -1.72
C LEU A 69 -17.43 3.45 -0.27
N GLY A 70 -16.43 3.40 0.61
CA GLY A 70 -16.65 3.23 2.04
C GLY A 70 -17.10 4.54 2.72
N PRO A 71 -17.60 4.46 3.97
CA PRO A 71 -17.90 5.64 4.76
C PRO A 71 -16.64 6.47 5.03
N ALA A 72 -16.83 7.76 5.30
CA ALA A 72 -15.73 8.64 5.68
C ALA A 72 -15.07 8.14 6.98
N ILE A 73 -13.73 8.02 6.94
CA ILE A 73 -12.93 7.57 8.08
C ILE A 73 -12.70 8.77 8.99
N GLN A 74 -13.32 8.75 10.18
CA GLN A 74 -13.24 9.85 11.14
C GLN A 74 -12.15 9.63 12.21
N LYS A 75 -11.87 8.36 12.53
CA LYS A 75 -10.95 7.98 13.61
C LYS A 75 -9.68 7.34 13.06
N ILE A 76 -8.56 7.59 13.74
CA ILE A 76 -7.26 7.03 13.35
C ILE A 76 -7.29 5.50 13.45
N GLU A 77 -7.95 4.92 14.46
CA GLU A 77 -8.03 3.47 14.65
C GLU A 77 -8.74 2.79 13.47
N ASP A 78 -9.80 3.41 12.96
CA ASP A 78 -10.51 2.95 11.77
C ASP A 78 -9.63 3.08 10.52
N GLY A 79 -8.87 4.16 10.41
CA GLY A 79 -7.88 4.38 9.34
C GLY A 79 -6.76 3.34 9.36
N VAL A 80 -6.25 2.98 10.55
CA VAL A 80 -5.25 1.92 10.71
C VAL A 80 -5.83 0.58 10.29
N ARG A 81 -7.07 0.26 10.69
CA ARG A 81 -7.75 -0.98 10.28
C ARG A 81 -7.88 -1.08 8.77
N VAL A 82 -8.29 0.01 8.10
CA VAL A 82 -8.36 0.08 6.63
C VAL A 82 -6.97 -0.05 6.01
N GLY A 83 -5.96 0.66 6.54
CA GLY A 83 -4.58 0.56 6.08
C GLY A 83 -4.04 -0.87 6.13
N LEU A 84 -4.25 -1.58 7.25
CA LEU A 84 -3.88 -2.99 7.41
C LEU A 84 -4.59 -3.91 6.40
N TYR A 85 -5.83 -3.59 6.07
CA TYR A 85 -6.57 -4.32 5.04
C TYR A 85 -5.97 -4.11 3.64
N ILE A 86 -5.49 -2.90 3.32
CA ILE A 86 -4.86 -2.57 2.03
C ILE A 86 -3.53 -3.29 1.86
N VAL A 87 -2.71 -3.34 2.91
CA VAL A 87 -1.36 -3.95 2.85
C VAL A 87 -1.35 -5.45 3.17
N ARG A 88 -2.52 -6.10 3.19
CA ARG A 88 -2.65 -7.50 3.58
C ARG A 88 -1.90 -8.43 2.61
N ALA A 89 -1.46 -9.57 3.14
CA ALA A 89 -0.93 -10.66 2.32
C ALA A 89 -1.99 -11.17 1.32
N PRO A 90 -1.58 -11.64 0.13
CA PRO A 90 -2.49 -12.15 -0.91
C PRO A 90 -3.27 -13.40 -0.48
N ALA A 91 -2.75 -14.15 0.50
CA ALA A 91 -3.39 -15.34 1.05
C ALA A 91 -3.46 -15.29 2.59
N ALA A 92 -4.46 -15.97 3.16
CA ALA A 92 -4.61 -16.15 4.59
C ALA A 92 -4.39 -17.62 4.96
N SER A 93 -3.43 -17.90 5.84
CA SER A 93 -3.11 -19.27 6.28
C SER A 93 -4.30 -20.00 6.89
N GLY A 94 -5.15 -19.31 7.66
CA GLY A 94 -6.37 -19.89 8.23
C GLY A 94 -7.45 -20.28 7.20
N ARG A 95 -7.23 -20.03 5.91
CA ARG A 95 -8.09 -20.50 4.80
C ARG A 95 -7.45 -21.59 3.97
N LEU A 96 -6.25 -22.01 4.32
CA LEU A 96 -5.49 -23.04 3.63
C LEU A 96 -5.64 -24.36 4.39
N THR A 97 -6.02 -25.40 3.68
CA THR A 97 -6.03 -26.77 4.19
C THR A 97 -5.18 -27.62 3.26
N VAL A 98 -4.08 -28.15 3.78
CA VAL A 98 -3.19 -29.06 3.03
C VAL A 98 -3.81 -30.46 3.08
N GLY A 99 -3.96 -31.10 1.93
CA GLY A 99 -4.41 -32.50 1.87
C GLY A 99 -3.24 -33.47 2.00
N ASP A 100 -3.53 -34.77 2.07
CA ASP A 100 -2.51 -35.82 2.21
C ASP A 100 -1.71 -36.11 0.91
N GLY A 101 -2.04 -35.43 -0.19
CA GLY A 101 -1.42 -35.61 -1.52
C GLY A 101 -0.78 -34.32 -2.07
N PRO A 102 -0.52 -34.23 -3.39
CA PRO A 102 0.05 -33.04 -4.02
C PRO A 102 -0.98 -31.91 -4.18
N THR A 103 -2.03 -31.89 -3.36
CA THR A 103 -3.13 -30.95 -3.47
C THR A 103 -3.41 -30.24 -2.16
N LEU A 104 -3.91 -29.02 -2.29
CA LEU A 104 -4.37 -28.22 -1.17
C LEU A 104 -5.72 -27.61 -1.51
N LYS A 105 -6.47 -27.26 -0.48
CA LYS A 105 -7.76 -26.60 -0.57
C LYS A 105 -7.63 -25.20 0.00
N TYR A 106 -8.08 -24.20 -0.75
CA TYR A 106 -8.13 -22.82 -0.30
C TYR A 106 -9.56 -22.28 -0.29
N LEU A 107 -10.00 -21.76 0.85
CA LEU A 107 -11.32 -21.16 1.01
C LEU A 107 -11.30 -19.73 0.45
N ALA A 108 -11.74 -19.57 -0.80
CA ALA A 108 -11.99 -18.25 -1.38
C ALA A 108 -13.22 -17.60 -0.73
N LYS A 109 -13.19 -16.28 -0.53
CA LYS A 109 -14.40 -15.53 -0.17
C LYS A 109 -15.24 -15.37 -1.44
N SER A 110 -16.27 -16.19 -1.62
CA SER A 110 -17.28 -15.94 -2.65
C SER A 110 -18.41 -15.11 -2.06
N PHE A 111 -18.60 -13.89 -2.57
CA PHE A 111 -19.87 -13.18 -2.44
C PHE A 111 -20.82 -13.77 -3.48
N VAL A 112 -21.82 -14.55 -3.06
CA VAL A 112 -22.96 -14.85 -3.93
C VAL A 112 -23.94 -13.69 -3.77
N GLY A 113 -24.12 -12.92 -4.84
CA GLY A 113 -25.05 -11.80 -4.86
C GLY A 113 -26.49 -12.28 -4.71
N GLY A 114 -27.11 -11.88 -3.62
CA GLY A 114 -28.56 -11.91 -3.40
C GLY A 114 -28.91 -10.71 -2.54
N GLN A 115 -29.88 -9.91 -2.98
CA GLN A 115 -30.29 -8.63 -2.40
C GLN A 115 -30.91 -8.72 -1.00
N ASP A 116 -30.87 -9.87 -0.33
CA ASP A 116 -31.46 -10.02 0.98
C ASP A 116 -30.64 -11.02 1.81
N GLN A 117 -30.20 -10.56 2.98
CA GLN A 117 -29.45 -11.30 4.00
C GLN A 117 -28.02 -11.71 3.59
N GLY A 118 -27.06 -10.83 3.93
CA GLY A 118 -25.62 -11.12 3.90
C GLY A 118 -25.26 -12.28 4.83
N ARG A 119 -25.37 -13.52 4.34
CA ARG A 119 -24.68 -14.67 4.90
C ARG A 119 -23.40 -14.89 4.09
N LEU A 120 -22.27 -14.82 4.78
CA LEU A 120 -21.00 -15.36 4.28
C LEU A 120 -21.21 -16.87 4.13
N PHE A 121 -21.64 -17.35 2.97
CA PHE A 121 -21.48 -18.76 2.67
C PHE A 121 -19.99 -19.00 2.45
N GLU A 122 -19.41 -19.89 3.26
CA GLU A 122 -18.10 -20.44 2.97
C GLU A 122 -18.20 -21.07 1.58
N SER A 123 -17.45 -20.53 0.63
CA SER A 123 -17.27 -21.17 -0.66
C SER A 123 -16.86 -22.62 -0.42
N PRO A 124 -17.31 -23.60 -1.23
CA PRO A 124 -16.87 -24.99 -1.09
C PRO A 124 -15.34 -25.16 -1.14
N GLY A 125 -14.59 -24.09 -1.46
CA GLY A 125 -13.13 -24.04 -1.49
C GLY A 125 -12.64 -24.53 -2.83
N GLU A 126 -11.64 -23.87 -3.38
CA GLU A 126 -10.99 -24.33 -4.60
C GLU A 126 -9.85 -25.27 -4.24
N VAL A 127 -9.74 -26.38 -4.97
CA VAL A 127 -8.64 -27.33 -4.83
C VAL A 127 -7.59 -27.00 -5.88
N TYR A 128 -6.35 -26.90 -5.46
CA TYR A 128 -5.20 -26.63 -6.32
C TYR A 128 -4.16 -27.73 -6.15
N ASP A 129 -3.40 -27.98 -7.21
CA ASP A 129 -2.09 -28.61 -7.09
C ASP A 129 -1.16 -27.69 -6.28
N VAL A 130 -0.29 -28.27 -5.46
CA VAL A 130 0.60 -27.52 -4.56
C VAL A 130 1.54 -26.61 -5.34
N LEU A 131 2.11 -27.07 -6.45
CA LEU A 131 3.03 -26.25 -7.27
C LEU A 131 2.28 -25.13 -7.98
N GLU A 132 1.07 -25.41 -8.47
CA GLU A 132 0.20 -24.38 -9.07
C GLU A 132 -0.18 -23.30 -8.05
N TRP A 133 -0.49 -23.69 -6.81
CA TRP A 133 -0.77 -22.73 -5.75
C TRP A 133 0.45 -21.86 -5.42
N ILE A 134 1.63 -22.46 -5.30
CA ILE A 134 2.87 -21.71 -5.06
C ILE A 134 3.10 -20.73 -6.21
N ALA A 135 3.00 -21.17 -7.47
CA ALA A 135 3.17 -20.31 -8.63
C ALA A 135 2.18 -19.12 -8.63
N ARG A 136 0.92 -19.35 -8.28
CA ARG A 136 -0.09 -18.28 -8.15
C ARG A 136 0.25 -17.34 -7.01
N LEU A 137 0.64 -17.86 -5.86
CA LEU A 137 1.00 -17.05 -4.70
C LEU A 137 2.23 -16.18 -4.98
N THR A 138 3.25 -16.76 -5.61
CA THR A 138 4.50 -16.06 -5.91
C THR A 138 4.33 -15.04 -7.03
N SER A 139 3.35 -15.20 -7.94
CA SER A 139 3.03 -14.17 -8.94
C SER A 139 2.53 -12.85 -8.34
N HIS A 140 2.12 -12.86 -7.05
CA HIS A 140 1.77 -11.66 -6.30
C HIS A 140 2.94 -11.04 -5.54
N ILE A 141 4.09 -11.71 -5.48
CA ILE A 141 5.29 -11.12 -4.88
C ILE A 141 5.81 -10.09 -5.86
N PRO A 142 5.85 -8.80 -5.49
CA PRO A 142 6.32 -7.77 -6.39
C PRO A 142 7.83 -7.90 -6.64
N ASP A 143 8.30 -7.34 -7.75
CA ASP A 143 9.73 -7.27 -8.05
C ASP A 143 10.51 -6.56 -6.93
N GLN A 144 11.79 -6.89 -6.82
CA GLN A 144 12.66 -6.25 -5.83
C GLN A 144 12.68 -4.73 -6.02
N GLY A 145 12.34 -4.01 -4.95
CA GLY A 145 12.30 -2.54 -4.94
C GLY A 145 11.06 -1.91 -5.59
N ALA A 146 10.08 -2.72 -6.01
CA ALA A 146 8.79 -2.20 -6.44
C ALA A 146 8.04 -1.55 -5.27
N GLN A 147 7.49 -0.37 -5.53
CA GLN A 147 6.74 0.38 -4.54
C GLN A 147 5.29 -0.12 -4.51
N LEU A 148 4.87 -0.72 -3.40
CA LEU A 148 3.50 -1.24 -3.25
C LEU A 148 2.48 -0.18 -2.82
N ILE A 149 2.95 0.94 -2.27
CA ILE A 149 2.10 2.01 -1.74
C ILE A 149 2.46 3.32 -2.41
N HIS A 150 1.54 3.87 -3.20
CA HIS A 150 1.72 5.14 -3.87
C HIS A 150 1.03 6.26 -3.08
N TYR A 151 1.74 7.37 -2.90
CA TYR A 151 1.22 8.54 -2.22
C TYR A 151 1.03 9.69 -3.20
N TYR A 152 -0.21 10.10 -3.41
CA TYR A 152 -0.57 11.18 -4.34
C TYR A 152 -1.00 12.46 -3.60
N ALA A 153 -0.97 13.57 -4.33
CA ALA A 153 -1.47 14.87 -3.90
C ALA A 153 -0.99 15.25 -2.48
N ALA A 154 -1.92 15.57 -1.57
CA ALA A 154 -1.63 16.00 -0.21
C ALA A 154 -0.82 14.98 0.62
N TYR A 155 -0.93 13.69 0.27
CA TYR A 155 -0.21 12.59 0.91
C TYR A 155 1.18 12.35 0.34
N SER A 156 1.50 12.89 -0.85
CA SER A 156 2.79 12.67 -1.51
C SER A 156 3.98 13.12 -0.65
N ASN A 157 5.11 12.42 -0.77
CA ASN A 157 6.34 12.75 -0.05
C ASN A 157 6.82 14.16 -0.38
N ALA A 158 6.74 14.56 -1.66
CA ALA A 158 7.10 15.89 -2.12
C ALA A 158 6.23 16.97 -1.45
N HIS A 159 4.91 16.81 -1.45
CA HIS A 159 4.00 17.76 -0.83
C HIS A 159 4.21 17.86 0.69
N ARG A 160 4.38 16.74 1.39
CA ARG A 160 4.70 16.73 2.83
C ARG A 160 6.04 17.39 3.14
N GLY A 161 7.04 17.15 2.30
CA GLY A 161 8.37 17.79 2.42
C GLY A 161 8.29 19.30 2.25
N LYS A 162 7.56 19.80 1.24
CA LYS A 162 7.36 21.24 1.01
C LYS A 162 6.66 21.90 2.21
N ARG A 163 5.58 21.30 2.73
CA ARG A 163 4.88 21.80 3.91
C ARG A 163 5.77 21.86 5.15
N ARG A 164 6.62 20.85 5.36
CA ARG A 164 7.57 20.85 6.49
C ARG A 164 8.57 22.00 6.39
N ARG A 165 9.08 22.29 5.18
CA ARG A 165 9.98 23.41 4.94
C ARG A 165 9.30 24.77 5.15
N GLN A 166 8.06 24.91 4.69
CA GLN A 166 7.26 26.13 4.88
C GLN A 166 6.93 26.39 6.36
N ALA A 167 6.48 25.35 7.08
CA ALA A 167 6.23 25.45 8.52
C ALA A 167 7.51 25.77 9.32
N ALA A 168 8.67 25.28 8.88
CA ALA A 168 9.95 25.61 9.50
C ALA A 168 10.41 27.06 9.19
N SER A 169 10.01 27.64 8.05
CA SER A 169 10.30 29.04 7.70
C SER A 169 9.33 30.04 8.33
N GLU A 170 8.10 29.64 8.65
CA GLU A 170 7.03 30.51 9.18
C GLU A 170 6.95 30.53 10.72
N GLY A 171 8.01 30.13 11.41
CA GLY A 171 8.07 30.14 12.88
C GLY A 171 8.09 31.55 13.50
N SER A 172 6.93 32.22 13.55
CA SER A 172 6.46 33.10 14.64
C SER A 172 5.16 33.81 14.24
N GLY A 173 4.03 33.39 14.82
CA GLY A 173 2.82 34.20 14.93
C GLY A 173 1.82 34.08 13.80
N THR A 174 0.77 33.26 13.99
CA THR A 174 -0.63 33.71 13.99
C THR A 174 -1.55 32.52 14.26
N GLU A 175 -2.42 32.69 15.27
CA GLU A 175 -3.56 31.82 15.54
C GLU A 175 -4.60 32.00 14.42
N GLY A 176 -4.52 31.17 13.40
CA GLY A 176 -5.58 30.98 12.42
C GLY A 176 -5.93 29.49 12.39
N VAL A 177 -7.23 29.18 12.49
CA VAL A 177 -7.77 27.80 12.48
C VAL A 177 -7.56 27.18 11.10
N ALA A 178 -6.30 26.86 10.77
CA ALA A 178 -5.99 25.83 9.81
C ALA A 178 -6.32 24.52 10.54
N VAL A 179 -7.22 23.72 9.96
CA VAL A 179 -7.28 22.29 10.28
C VAL A 179 -5.95 21.71 9.83
N ALA A 180 -4.94 21.90 10.67
CA ALA A 180 -3.76 21.08 10.67
C ALA A 180 -4.32 19.66 10.81
N LEU A 181 -4.25 18.90 9.72
CA LEU A 181 -3.90 17.49 9.88
C LEU A 181 -2.57 17.56 10.65
N SER A 182 -2.70 17.55 11.98
CA SER A 182 -1.60 17.67 12.91
C SER A 182 -0.54 16.69 12.41
N PRO A 183 0.75 17.07 12.42
CA PRO A 183 1.79 16.06 12.31
C PRO A 183 1.39 14.97 13.30
N VAL A 184 1.08 13.78 12.78
CA VAL A 184 0.65 12.60 13.53
C VAL A 184 1.30 12.69 14.90
N GLU A 185 0.49 12.89 15.95
CA GLU A 185 0.95 13.16 17.31
C GLU A 185 2.18 12.29 17.57
N ASP A 186 3.33 12.94 17.74
CA ASP A 186 4.65 12.29 17.67
C ASP A 186 4.88 11.28 18.81
N GLU A 187 3.89 11.06 19.68
CA GLU A 187 3.99 10.24 20.88
C GLU A 187 2.73 9.40 21.17
N SER A 188 1.92 9.04 20.18
CA SER A 188 0.93 7.97 20.41
C SER A 188 1.64 6.63 20.63
N ASP A 189 1.12 5.79 21.52
CA ASP A 189 1.65 4.44 21.77
C ASP A 189 1.76 3.61 20.49
N TRP A 190 0.91 3.90 19.51
CA TRP A 190 0.97 3.34 18.17
C TRP A 190 2.24 3.72 17.41
N VAL A 191 2.68 4.98 17.42
CA VAL A 191 3.95 5.41 16.79
C VAL A 191 5.13 4.71 17.46
N ARG A 192 5.11 4.61 18.80
CA ARG A 192 6.13 3.88 19.57
C ARG A 192 6.17 2.40 19.22
N GLN A 193 5.02 1.75 19.09
CA GLN A 193 4.91 0.35 18.69
C GLN A 193 5.35 0.13 17.24
N ARG A 194 5.02 1.07 16.33
CA ARG A 194 5.47 1.06 14.93
C ARG A 194 6.99 1.17 14.82
N ARG A 195 7.65 1.99 15.65
CA ARG A 195 9.12 2.07 15.71
C ARG A 195 9.77 0.75 16.18
N ARG A 196 9.02 -0.15 16.80
CA ARG A 196 9.46 -1.51 17.19
C ARG A 196 9.05 -2.59 16.18
N SER A 197 8.46 -2.23 15.05
CA SER A 197 8.05 -3.21 14.02
C SER A 197 9.23 -4.03 13.51
N TRP A 198 10.44 -3.47 13.47
CA TRP A 198 11.66 -4.21 13.13
C TRP A 198 11.90 -5.39 14.08
N ALA A 199 11.67 -5.23 15.40
CA ALA A 199 11.90 -6.28 16.38
C ALA A 199 10.88 -7.41 16.22
N ALA A 200 9.63 -7.05 15.90
CA ALA A 200 8.60 -8.02 15.54
C ALA A 200 8.93 -8.76 14.24
N LEU A 201 9.51 -8.09 13.24
CA LEU A 201 9.97 -8.73 12.00
C LEU A 201 11.14 -9.69 12.25
N VAL A 202 12.11 -9.31 13.07
CA VAL A 202 13.22 -10.20 13.48
C VAL A 202 12.68 -11.43 14.19
N GLN A 203 11.73 -11.24 15.12
CA GLN A 203 11.07 -12.36 15.80
C GLN A 203 10.26 -13.23 14.84
N LEU A 204 9.63 -12.66 13.82
CA LEU A 204 8.86 -13.44 12.86
C LEU A 204 9.76 -14.26 11.91
N VAL A 205 10.86 -13.66 11.44
CA VAL A 205 11.74 -14.27 10.43
C VAL A 205 12.75 -15.23 11.07
N TYR A 206 13.30 -14.86 12.21
CA TYR A 206 14.37 -15.59 12.89
C TYR A 206 13.91 -16.28 14.17
N GLU A 207 12.63 -16.15 14.55
CA GLU A 207 12.06 -16.74 15.77
C GLU A 207 12.73 -16.27 17.08
N VAL A 208 13.50 -15.19 17.03
CA VAL A 208 14.21 -14.61 18.17
C VAL A 208 13.64 -13.24 18.50
N ASN A 209 13.21 -13.02 19.76
CA ASN A 209 12.83 -11.69 20.22
C ASN A 209 14.08 -10.88 20.63
N PRO A 210 14.50 -9.87 19.84
CA PRO A 210 15.73 -9.14 20.12
C PRO A 210 15.62 -8.18 21.32
N LEU A 211 14.41 -7.98 21.86
CA LEU A 211 14.15 -7.16 23.05
C LEU A 211 14.05 -7.98 24.33
N LEU A 212 14.27 -9.29 24.28
CA LEU A 212 14.27 -10.15 25.45
C LEU A 212 15.71 -10.51 25.83
N CYS A 213 16.14 -10.08 27.03
CA CYS A 213 17.44 -10.46 27.55
C CYS A 213 17.43 -11.94 27.96
N ARG A 214 18.61 -12.57 27.97
CA ARG A 214 18.80 -13.94 28.49
C ARG A 214 18.33 -14.12 29.94
N CYS A 215 18.26 -13.05 30.73
CA CYS A 215 17.71 -13.09 32.08
C CYS A 215 16.18 -13.00 32.16
N GLY A 216 15.47 -12.92 31.02
CA GLY A 216 14.01 -12.74 30.95
C GLY A 216 13.54 -11.28 31.06
N GLY A 217 14.45 -10.33 31.29
CA GLY A 217 14.10 -8.90 31.32
C GLY A 217 13.90 -8.28 29.94
N THR A 218 12.99 -7.32 29.84
CA THR A 218 12.73 -6.55 28.61
C THR A 218 13.81 -5.48 28.41
N MET A 219 14.51 -5.52 27.28
CA MET A 219 15.55 -4.56 26.91
C MET A 219 14.94 -3.31 26.23
N ARG A 220 15.60 -2.16 26.40
CA ARG A 220 15.22 -0.89 25.76
C ARG A 220 16.15 -0.60 24.58
N MET A 221 15.60 -0.21 23.44
CA MET A 221 16.40 0.32 22.33
C MET A 221 16.98 1.68 22.76
N MET A 222 18.31 1.79 22.73
CA MET A 222 19.04 3.01 23.12
C MET A 222 19.47 3.83 21.90
N ALA A 223 19.93 3.16 20.84
CA ALA A 223 20.39 3.80 19.61
C ALA A 223 20.23 2.84 18.42
N ILE A 224 20.11 3.41 17.22
CA ILE A 224 20.23 2.70 15.95
C ILE A 224 21.57 3.12 15.37
N ILE A 225 22.42 2.15 15.07
CA ILE A 225 23.75 2.35 14.46
C ILE A 225 23.67 1.73 13.07
N SER A 226 23.78 2.54 12.03
CA SER A 226 23.70 2.08 10.64
C SER A 226 25.10 2.02 10.02
N ALA A 227 25.37 0.98 9.21
CA ALA A 227 26.66 0.84 8.54
C ALA A 227 26.90 1.94 7.49
N SER A 228 25.82 2.52 6.96
CA SER A 228 25.88 3.62 5.99
C SER A 228 26.30 4.96 6.61
N GLU A 229 25.97 5.20 7.88
CA GLU A 229 26.27 6.47 8.56
C GLU A 229 27.48 6.37 9.49
N GLN A 230 27.70 5.21 10.10
CA GLN A 230 28.72 4.99 11.14
C GLN A 230 29.50 3.67 10.94
N PRO A 231 30.15 3.47 9.78
CA PRO A 231 30.84 2.22 9.47
C PRO A 231 31.94 1.89 10.49
N GLU A 232 32.70 2.88 10.94
CA GLU A 232 33.78 2.70 11.92
C GLU A 232 33.29 2.32 13.33
N VAL A 233 32.05 2.66 13.69
CA VAL A 233 31.42 2.24 14.94
C VAL A 233 31.00 0.78 14.83
N VAL A 234 30.35 0.43 13.72
CA VAL A 234 29.91 -0.94 13.42
C VAL A 234 31.12 -1.89 13.41
N ASP A 235 32.20 -1.53 12.72
CA ASP A 235 33.42 -2.34 12.67
C ASP A 235 34.07 -2.54 14.04
N ARG A 236 34.14 -1.50 14.86
CA ARG A 236 34.65 -1.62 16.23
C ARG A 236 33.80 -2.57 17.07
N ILE A 237 32.47 -2.45 16.99
CA ILE A 237 31.56 -3.33 17.72
C ILE A 237 31.79 -4.77 17.27
N LEU A 238 31.73 -5.04 15.96
CA LEU A 238 31.88 -6.38 15.39
C LEU A 238 33.22 -7.02 15.78
N LYS A 239 34.31 -6.25 15.71
CA LYS A 239 35.64 -6.70 16.13
C LYS A 239 35.67 -7.10 17.61
N CYS A 240 34.99 -6.35 18.48
CA CYS A 240 34.87 -6.69 19.91
C CYS A 240 34.05 -7.98 20.13
N VAL A 241 33.04 -8.26 19.29
CA VAL A 241 32.24 -9.49 19.40
C VAL A 241 32.82 -10.67 18.60
N GLY A 242 33.97 -10.50 17.94
CA GLY A 242 34.65 -11.55 17.18
C GLY A 242 34.06 -11.82 15.80
N TYR A 243 33.19 -10.95 15.28
CA TYR A 243 32.61 -11.05 13.95
C TYR A 243 33.28 -10.06 12.98
N ARG A 244 33.24 -10.38 11.68
CA ARG A 244 33.54 -9.44 10.60
C ARG A 244 32.29 -9.34 9.72
N PHE A 245 31.90 -8.12 9.40
CA PHE A 245 30.83 -7.88 8.44
C PHE A 245 31.47 -7.57 7.10
N GLU A 246 31.35 -8.50 6.16
CA GLU A 246 31.56 -8.17 4.75
C GLU A 246 30.27 -7.53 4.28
N VAL A 247 30.33 -6.24 3.92
CA VAL A 247 29.20 -5.57 3.28
C VAL A 247 28.89 -6.36 2.02
N LEU A 248 27.71 -6.99 1.98
CA LEU A 248 27.14 -7.44 0.72
C LEU A 248 26.93 -6.17 -0.12
N GLU A 249 27.86 -5.90 -1.04
CA GLU A 249 27.72 -4.83 -2.03
C GLU A 249 26.57 -5.20 -2.95
N LEU A 250 25.35 -4.87 -2.53
CA LEU A 250 24.21 -4.87 -3.41
C LEU A 250 24.39 -3.69 -4.37
N PRO A 251 24.42 -3.92 -5.69
CA PRO A 251 24.62 -2.85 -6.65
C PRO A 251 23.59 -1.74 -6.41
N ALA A 252 24.06 -0.50 -6.41
CA ALA A 252 23.17 0.66 -6.34
C ALA A 252 22.13 0.57 -7.45
N ARG A 253 20.87 0.87 -7.13
CA ARG A 253 19.77 0.79 -8.08
C ARG A 253 20.10 1.66 -9.31
N PRO A 254 19.99 1.13 -10.54
CA PRO A 254 20.04 1.99 -11.72
C PRO A 254 18.92 3.03 -11.65
N PRO A 255 19.14 4.26 -12.13
CA PRO A 255 18.06 5.25 -12.21
C PRO A 255 16.86 4.67 -12.97
N PRO A 256 15.62 5.10 -12.65
CA PRO A 256 14.46 4.67 -13.42
C PRO A 256 14.73 4.94 -14.91
N PRO A 257 14.37 4.00 -15.80
CA PRO A 257 14.52 4.22 -17.23
C PRO A 257 13.80 5.51 -17.62
N PRO A 258 14.37 6.32 -18.54
CA PRO A 258 13.71 7.53 -19.01
C PRO A 258 12.33 7.15 -19.54
N GLU A 259 11.31 7.93 -19.15
CA GLU A 259 9.97 7.76 -19.71
C GLU A 259 10.08 7.89 -21.24
N PRO A 260 9.38 7.03 -22.01
CA PRO A 260 9.33 7.21 -23.46
C PRO A 260 8.81 8.61 -23.75
N GLU A 261 9.56 9.36 -24.57
CA GLU A 261 9.20 10.69 -25.06
C GLU A 261 7.71 10.70 -25.44
N PRO A 262 6.89 11.62 -24.91
CA PRO A 262 5.50 11.71 -25.30
C PRO A 262 5.46 11.94 -26.81
N SER A 263 4.83 11.02 -27.55
CA SER A 263 4.57 11.24 -28.95
C SER A 263 3.79 12.54 -29.08
N GLU A 264 4.28 13.44 -29.93
CA GLU A 264 3.59 14.68 -30.31
C GLU A 264 2.25 14.31 -30.94
N SER A 265 1.24 14.09 -30.11
CA SER A 265 -0.15 14.15 -30.50
C SER A 265 -0.63 15.53 -30.11
N THR A 266 -0.78 16.38 -31.12
CA THR A 266 -1.38 17.71 -31.04
C THR A 266 -2.75 17.61 -30.36
N SER A 267 -2.79 17.89 -29.07
CA SER A 267 -4.04 18.07 -28.34
C SER A 267 -4.51 19.49 -28.59
N ASP A 268 -5.40 19.64 -29.56
CA ASP A 268 -6.25 20.82 -29.69
C ASP A 268 -7.11 20.93 -28.42
N CYS A 269 -6.64 21.72 -27.46
CA CYS A 269 -7.47 22.21 -26.37
C CYS A 269 -8.42 23.28 -26.92
N SER A 270 -9.59 22.84 -27.38
CA SER A 270 -10.79 23.67 -27.40
C SER A 270 -11.83 23.06 -26.46
N PHE A 271 -11.83 23.54 -25.21
CA PHE A 271 -12.96 23.39 -24.31
C PHE A 271 -13.98 24.49 -24.66
N MET A 272 -15.18 24.07 -25.03
CA MET A 272 -16.43 24.82 -24.89
C MET A 272 -17.44 23.92 -24.20
#